data_AF-A0AAP8GF77-F1
#
_entry.id   AF-A0AAP8GF77-F1
#
_cell.length_a   1.000
_cell.length_b   1.000
_cell.length_c   1.000
_cell.angle_alpha   90.00
_cell.angle_beta   90.00
_cell.angle_gamma   90.00
#
_symmetry.space_group_name_H-M   'P 1'
#
loop_
_entity.id
_entity.type
_entity.pdbx_description
1 polymer ?
#
loop_
_entity_poly.entity_id
_entity_poly.type
_entity_poly.pdbx_seq_one_letter_code
_entity_poly.pdbx_strand_id
1 'polypeptide(L)'
;VYLDQKIRSRIDGKVWQLPAAVYGRMVNLEPDMTISKNEMVKLLEATQYRQVSKMTRPGEFTVQANSIEMIRRPFDFPDSKEGQVRARLTFDGDHLATIVNMENNRQFGFFRLDPRLITMISSPNGEQRLFVPRSGFPDLLVDTLLATEDRHFYEHDGISLYS
;
A
#
# COMPACT_ATOMS: atom_id res chain seq x y z
N VAL A 1 30.29 19.94 24.37
CA VAL A 1 29.49 21.18 24.18
C VAL A 1 29.26 21.51 22.71
N TYR A 2 30.30 21.65 21.87
CA TYR A 2 30.13 21.94 20.43
C TYR A 2 29.28 20.91 19.66
N LEU A 3 29.46 19.61 19.94
CA LEU A 3 28.70 18.55 19.29
C LEU A 3 27.21 18.56 19.69
N ASP A 4 26.91 18.73 20.99
CA ASP A 4 25.53 18.86 21.51
C ASP A 4 24.80 20.04 20.86
N GLN A 5 25.46 21.20 20.75
CA GLN A 5 24.89 22.39 20.12
C GLN A 5 24.62 22.18 18.62
N LYS A 6 25.48 21.44 17.91
CA LYS A 6 25.31 21.08 16.50
C LYS A 6 24.19 20.07 16.29
N ILE A 7 24.02 19.12 17.22
CA ILE A 7 22.91 18.14 17.23
C ILE A 7 21.59 18.85 17.48
N ARG A 8 21.49 19.67 18.53
CA ARG A 8 20.29 20.46 18.84
C ARG A 8 19.89 21.37 17.68
N SER A 9 20.84 22.08 17.09
CA SER A 9 20.57 22.93 15.91
C SER A 9 20.01 22.16 14.71
N ARG A 10 20.30 20.85 14.58
CA ARG A 10 19.77 20.00 13.50
C ARG A 10 18.42 19.37 13.86
N ILE A 11 18.14 19.19 15.15
CA ILE A 11 16.92 18.56 15.68
C ILE A 11 15.82 19.57 16.01
N ASP A 12 16.14 20.81 16.40
CA ASP A 12 15.18 21.85 16.78
C ASP A 12 14.47 22.53 15.58
N GLY A 13 14.80 22.13 14.34
CA GLY A 13 14.14 22.62 13.11
C GLY A 13 13.00 21.72 12.61
N LYS A 14 12.45 22.01 11.42
CA LYS A 14 11.63 21.02 10.67
C LYS A 14 12.53 19.87 10.21
N VAL A 15 12.80 18.91 11.09
CA VAL A 15 13.66 17.73 10.82
C VAL A 15 13.09 16.88 9.69
N TRP A 16 11.77 16.95 9.47
CA TRP A 16 11.05 16.17 8.48
C TRP A 16 10.32 17.08 7.50
N GLN A 17 10.82 17.15 6.28
CA GLN A 17 10.03 17.57 5.12
C GLN A 17 9.46 16.30 4.49
N LEU A 18 8.18 16.04 4.73
CA LEU A 18 7.52 14.87 4.15
C LEU A 18 7.30 15.10 2.65
N PRO A 19 7.71 14.16 1.80
CA PRO A 19 7.51 14.27 0.37
C PRO A 19 6.02 14.18 0.03
N ALA A 20 5.63 14.78 -1.08
CA ALA A 20 4.30 14.57 -1.65
C ALA A 20 4.29 13.25 -2.45
N ALA A 21 3.35 12.37 -2.15
CA ALA A 21 3.15 11.15 -2.93
C ALA A 21 2.42 11.45 -4.25
N VAL A 22 2.95 10.92 -5.35
CA VAL A 22 2.34 11.01 -6.69
C VAL A 22 1.78 9.64 -7.03
N TYR A 23 0.46 9.55 -7.07
CA TYR A 23 -0.27 8.35 -7.44
C TYR A 23 -0.64 8.36 -8.91
N GLY A 24 -0.81 7.16 -9.46
CA GLY A 24 -1.43 6.97 -10.76
C GLY A 24 -2.92 7.30 -10.74
N ARG A 25 -3.53 7.20 -11.92
CA ARG A 25 -4.97 7.43 -12.08
C ARG A 25 -5.76 6.42 -11.23
N MET A 26 -6.76 6.91 -10.49
CA MET A 26 -7.77 6.07 -9.84
C MET A 26 -8.63 5.40 -10.91
N VAL A 27 -8.77 4.09 -10.81
CA VAL A 27 -9.64 3.31 -11.70
C VAL A 27 -10.97 3.13 -11.00
N ASN A 28 -12.02 3.62 -11.63
CA ASN A 28 -13.40 3.40 -11.21
C ASN A 28 -14.00 2.30 -12.09
N LEU A 29 -14.67 1.36 -11.45
CA LEU A 29 -15.36 0.24 -12.07
C LEU A 29 -16.84 0.32 -11.68
N GLU A 30 -17.68 0.13 -12.67
CA GLU A 30 -19.14 0.09 -12.55
C GLU A 30 -19.62 -1.15 -13.31
N PRO A 31 -20.75 -1.75 -12.89
CA PRO A 31 -21.45 -2.71 -13.72
C PRO A 31 -21.71 -2.18 -15.14
N ASP A 32 -21.77 -3.08 -16.11
CA ASP A 32 -21.98 -2.84 -17.53
C ASP A 32 -20.85 -2.09 -18.28
N MET A 33 -19.72 -1.81 -17.61
CA MET A 33 -18.54 -1.26 -18.30
C MET A 33 -18.00 -2.22 -19.36
N THR A 34 -17.70 -1.70 -20.54
CA THR A 34 -17.03 -2.43 -21.64
C THR A 34 -15.55 -2.63 -21.32
N ILE A 35 -15.27 -3.58 -20.43
CA ILE A 35 -13.93 -4.06 -20.10
C ILE A 35 -13.96 -5.58 -20.03
N SER A 36 -13.13 -6.22 -20.86
CA SER A 36 -13.01 -7.67 -20.86
C SER A 36 -12.24 -8.17 -19.62
N LYS A 37 -12.45 -9.43 -19.27
CA LYS A 37 -11.69 -10.09 -18.18
C LYS A 37 -10.18 -9.96 -18.39
N ASN A 38 -9.70 -10.13 -19.62
CA ASN A 38 -8.27 -10.09 -19.93
C ASN A 38 -7.69 -8.67 -19.79
N GLU A 39 -8.45 -7.63 -20.15
CA GLU A 39 -8.05 -6.24 -19.91
C GLU A 39 -8.01 -5.93 -18.42
N MET A 40 -8.98 -6.44 -17.65
CA MET A 40 -8.96 -6.29 -16.20
C MET A 40 -7.74 -6.96 -15.56
N VAL A 41 -7.35 -8.16 -16.01
CA VAL A 41 -6.12 -8.81 -15.54
C VAL A 41 -4.90 -7.93 -15.82
N LYS A 42 -4.74 -7.42 -17.04
CA LYS A 42 -3.63 -6.51 -17.39
C LYS A 42 -3.63 -5.25 -16.53
N LEU A 43 -4.81 -4.71 -16.22
CA LEU A 43 -4.96 -3.53 -15.36
C LEU A 43 -4.52 -3.81 -13.92
N LEU A 44 -4.91 -4.95 -13.37
CA LEU A 44 -4.51 -5.39 -12.03
C LEU A 44 -2.98 -5.58 -11.97
N GLU A 45 -2.38 -6.26 -12.94
CA GLU A 45 -0.92 -6.43 -13.01
C GLU A 45 -0.19 -5.08 -13.10
N ALA A 46 -0.67 -4.15 -13.94
CA ALA A 46 -0.10 -2.81 -14.06
C ALA A 46 -0.18 -1.99 -12.75
N THR A 47 -1.20 -2.26 -11.93
CA THR A 47 -1.40 -1.69 -10.59
C THR A 47 -0.76 -2.54 -9.48
N GLN A 48 0.20 -3.40 -9.86
CA GLN A 48 1.03 -4.25 -8.98
C GLN A 48 0.23 -5.26 -8.15
N TYR A 49 -1.00 -5.57 -8.57
CA TYR A 49 -1.70 -6.74 -8.03
C TYR A 49 -1.04 -8.01 -8.53
N ARG A 50 -1.07 -9.05 -7.69
CA ARG A 50 -0.43 -10.33 -7.98
C ARG A 50 -1.48 -11.41 -8.17
N GLN A 51 -1.42 -12.09 -9.31
CA GLN A 51 -2.21 -13.29 -9.54
C GLN A 51 -1.64 -14.44 -8.69
N VAL A 52 -2.51 -15.10 -7.94
CA VAL A 52 -2.17 -16.23 -7.06
C VAL A 52 -3.18 -17.36 -7.23
N SER A 53 -2.84 -18.56 -6.76
CA SER A 53 -3.77 -19.69 -6.70
C SER A 53 -4.74 -19.59 -5.51
N LYS A 54 -4.31 -18.97 -4.40
CA LYS A 54 -5.11 -18.73 -3.20
C LYS A 54 -4.81 -17.35 -2.64
N MET A 55 -5.81 -16.48 -2.57
CA MET A 55 -5.66 -15.14 -2.01
C MET A 55 -5.58 -15.20 -0.49
N THR A 56 -4.57 -14.54 0.07
CA THR A 56 -4.38 -14.43 1.53
C THR A 56 -4.11 -13.01 1.98
N ARG A 57 -3.64 -12.14 1.08
CA ARG A 57 -3.21 -10.77 1.40
C ARG A 57 -3.85 -9.74 0.47
N PRO A 58 -4.01 -8.48 0.91
CA PRO A 58 -4.39 -7.39 0.02
C PRO A 58 -3.39 -7.21 -1.13
N GLY A 59 -3.90 -6.83 -2.30
CA GLY A 59 -3.09 -6.77 -3.52
C GLY A 59 -2.98 -8.10 -4.26
N GLU A 60 -3.77 -9.12 -3.88
CA GLU A 60 -3.81 -10.42 -4.55
C GLU A 60 -5.14 -10.64 -5.26
N PHE A 61 -5.11 -11.37 -6.37
CA PHE A 61 -6.29 -11.78 -7.11
C PHE A 61 -6.17 -13.21 -7.65
N THR A 62 -7.31 -13.85 -7.91
CA THR A 62 -7.41 -15.11 -8.63
C THR A 62 -8.27 -14.91 -9.87
N VAL A 63 -8.00 -15.69 -10.91
CA VAL A 63 -8.80 -15.70 -12.14
C VAL A 63 -9.53 -17.02 -12.25
N GLN A 64 -10.83 -16.96 -12.46
CA GLN A 64 -11.70 -18.11 -12.68
C GLN A 64 -12.27 -18.07 -14.11
N ALA A 65 -13.21 -18.96 -14.42
CA ALA A 65 -13.78 -19.12 -15.76
C ALA A 65 -14.32 -17.79 -16.32
N ASN A 66 -15.26 -17.14 -15.63
CA ASN A 66 -15.86 -15.87 -16.05
C ASN A 66 -15.73 -14.76 -14.98
N SER A 67 -14.89 -14.96 -13.97
CA SER A 67 -14.75 -14.01 -12.86
C SER A 67 -13.31 -13.79 -12.45
N ILE A 68 -13.08 -12.65 -11.80
CA ILE A 68 -11.86 -12.33 -11.07
C ILE A 68 -12.28 -12.08 -9.63
N GLU A 69 -11.64 -12.76 -8.69
CA GLU A 69 -11.75 -12.43 -7.28
C GLU A 69 -10.50 -11.70 -6.84
N MET A 70 -10.65 -10.68 -6.00
CA MET A 70 -9.52 -9.89 -5.53
C MET A 70 -9.68 -9.45 -4.08
N ILE A 71 -8.55 -9.23 -3.41
CA ILE A 71 -8.48 -8.50 -2.14
C ILE A 71 -7.90 -7.13 -2.44
N ARG A 72 -8.75 -6.11 -2.52
CA ARG A 72 -8.32 -4.74 -2.74
C ARG A 72 -7.54 -4.21 -1.54
N ARG A 73 -6.45 -3.47 -1.76
CA ARG A 73 -5.67 -2.83 -0.68
C ARG A 73 -6.51 -1.78 0.05
N PRO A 74 -6.28 -1.58 1.36
CA PRO A 74 -6.80 -0.40 2.05
C PRO A 74 -6.15 0.86 1.46
N PHE A 75 -6.92 1.94 1.35
CA PHE A 75 -6.43 3.21 0.83
C PHE A 75 -7.19 4.39 1.41
N ASP A 76 -6.45 5.46 1.72
CA ASP A 76 -7.00 6.75 2.15
C ASP A 76 -7.28 7.59 0.90
N PHE A 77 -8.49 7.46 0.35
CA PHE A 77 -8.93 8.29 -0.77
C PHE A 77 -9.18 9.74 -0.31
N PRO A 78 -9.14 10.73 -1.23
CA PRO A 78 -9.34 12.13 -0.88
C PRO A 78 -10.67 12.42 -0.16
N ASP A 79 -11.71 11.65 -0.50
CA ASP A 79 -13.07 11.77 0.02
C ASP A 79 -13.37 10.82 1.18
N SER A 80 -12.71 9.66 1.26
CA SER A 80 -12.93 8.71 2.35
C SER A 80 -11.77 7.72 2.55
N LYS A 81 -11.64 7.24 3.79
CA LYS A 81 -10.74 6.13 4.11
C LYS A 81 -11.47 4.83 3.90
N GLU A 82 -10.89 3.95 3.11
CA GLU A 82 -11.49 2.65 2.84
C GLU A 82 -10.55 1.52 3.21
N GLY A 83 -11.09 0.54 3.94
CA GLY A 83 -10.37 -0.67 4.30
C GLY A 83 -10.09 -1.58 3.10
N GLN A 84 -9.47 -2.72 3.39
CA GLN A 84 -9.39 -3.79 2.41
C GLN A 84 -10.81 -4.27 2.03
N VAL A 85 -11.00 -4.72 0.80
CA VAL A 85 -12.29 -5.23 0.33
C VAL A 85 -12.07 -6.50 -0.46
N ARG A 86 -12.79 -7.58 -0.12
CA ARG A 86 -12.87 -8.79 -0.95
C ARG A 86 -13.98 -8.63 -1.97
N ALA A 87 -13.61 -8.56 -3.24
CA ALA A 87 -14.56 -8.34 -4.34
C ALA A 87 -14.47 -9.46 -5.37
N ARG A 88 -15.63 -9.83 -5.93
CA ARG A 88 -15.74 -10.67 -7.11
C ARG A 88 -16.27 -9.82 -8.27
N LEU A 89 -15.49 -9.75 -9.34
CA LEU A 89 -15.82 -9.14 -10.62
C LEU A 89 -16.29 -10.26 -11.54
N THR A 90 -17.53 -10.21 -12.02
CA THR A 90 -18.06 -11.21 -12.96
C THR A 90 -18.21 -10.57 -14.33
N PHE A 91 -17.75 -11.27 -15.36
CA PHE A 91 -17.75 -10.80 -16.73
C PHE A 91 -18.73 -11.63 -17.57
N ASP A 92 -19.33 -10.98 -18.54
CA ASP A 92 -20.11 -11.62 -19.60
C ASP A 92 -19.60 -11.10 -20.95
N GLY A 93 -19.03 -11.98 -21.77
CA GLY A 93 -18.27 -11.57 -22.96
C GLY A 93 -17.19 -10.53 -22.64
N ASP A 94 -17.30 -9.35 -23.27
CA ASP A 94 -16.35 -8.24 -23.16
C ASP A 94 -16.83 -7.10 -22.24
N HIS A 95 -17.75 -7.39 -21.31
CA HIS A 95 -18.20 -6.41 -20.32
C HIS A 95 -18.17 -6.94 -18.88
N LEU A 96 -18.03 -6.01 -17.94
CA LEU A 96 -18.08 -6.25 -16.50
C LEU A 96 -19.55 -6.29 -16.05
N ALA A 97 -20.13 -7.48 -15.93
CA ALA A 97 -21.55 -7.63 -15.61
C ALA A 97 -21.86 -7.24 -14.14
N THR A 98 -21.07 -7.72 -13.17
CA THR A 98 -21.33 -7.43 -11.75
C THR A 98 -20.07 -7.32 -10.92
N ILE A 99 -20.18 -6.56 -9.83
CA ILE A 99 -19.16 -6.45 -8.80
C ILE A 99 -19.82 -6.77 -7.46
N VAL A 100 -19.33 -7.77 -6.74
CA VAL A 100 -19.94 -8.26 -5.48
C VAL A 100 -18.93 -8.20 -4.35
N ASN A 101 -19.35 -7.65 -3.20
CA ASN A 101 -18.63 -7.76 -1.95
C ASN A 101 -18.76 -9.20 -1.41
N MET A 102 -17.64 -9.91 -1.31
CA MET A 102 -17.64 -11.32 -0.89
C MET A 102 -17.85 -11.53 0.62
N GLU A 103 -17.81 -10.46 1.43
CA GLU A 103 -18.01 -10.55 2.88
C GLU A 103 -19.49 -10.53 3.25
N ASN A 104 -20.32 -9.81 2.48
CA ASN A 104 -21.74 -9.62 2.77
C ASN A 104 -22.66 -9.90 1.58
N ASN A 105 -22.12 -10.35 0.44
CA ASN A 105 -22.81 -10.65 -0.81
C ASN A 105 -23.62 -9.47 -1.41
N ARG A 106 -23.33 -8.23 -1.02
CA ARG A 106 -23.94 -7.05 -1.63
C ARG A 106 -23.27 -6.70 -2.95
N GLN A 107 -24.06 -6.28 -3.93
CA GLN A 107 -23.55 -5.75 -5.17
C GLN A 107 -23.04 -4.31 -4.98
N PHE A 108 -21.91 -4.00 -5.61
CA PHE A 108 -21.41 -2.65 -5.74
C PHE A 108 -21.96 -2.04 -7.03
N GLY A 109 -22.62 -0.88 -6.91
CA GLY A 109 -22.92 -0.04 -8.07
C GLY A 109 -21.70 0.75 -8.54
N PHE A 110 -20.69 0.88 -7.68
CA PHE A 110 -19.43 1.57 -7.96
C PHE A 110 -18.31 0.93 -7.12
N PHE A 111 -17.16 0.70 -7.72
CA PHE A 111 -15.99 0.13 -7.07
C PHE A 111 -14.71 0.76 -7.60
N ARG A 112 -13.87 1.29 -6.71
CA ARG A 112 -12.62 1.92 -7.10
C ARG A 112 -11.40 1.15 -6.62
N LEU A 113 -10.39 1.06 -7.49
CA LEU A 113 -9.09 0.49 -7.15
C LEU A 113 -8.22 1.51 -6.41
N ASP A 114 -7.39 1.03 -5.48
CA ASP A 114 -6.30 1.82 -4.94
C ASP A 114 -5.32 2.18 -6.06
N PRO A 115 -4.95 3.46 -6.21
CA PRO A 115 -4.03 3.86 -7.25
C PRO A 115 -2.60 3.44 -6.88
N ARG A 116 -1.82 3.05 -7.89
CA ARG A 116 -0.40 2.73 -7.71
C ARG A 116 0.40 3.99 -7.35
N LEU A 117 1.25 3.90 -6.33
CA LEU A 117 2.28 4.92 -6.07
C LEU A 117 3.30 4.93 -7.22
N ILE A 118 3.39 6.04 -7.95
CA ILE A 118 4.35 6.19 -9.05
C ILE A 118 5.69 6.65 -8.48
N THR A 119 5.67 7.72 -7.69
CA THR A 119 6.87 8.32 -7.12
C THR A 119 6.53 9.18 -5.91
N MET A 120 7.55 9.59 -5.18
CA MET A 120 7.46 10.61 -4.14
C MET A 120 8.26 11.82 -4.61
N ILE A 121 7.63 13.00 -4.60
CA ILE A 121 8.31 14.28 -4.85
C ILE A 121 9.06 14.64 -3.58
N SER A 122 10.37 14.41 -3.63
CA SER A 122 11.28 14.66 -2.52
C SER A 122 11.70 16.12 -2.39
N SER A 123 12.20 16.42 -1.19
CA SER A 123 12.88 17.67 -0.90
C SER A 123 14.24 17.74 -1.64
N PRO A 124 14.85 18.93 -1.78
CA PRO A 124 16.06 19.14 -2.59
C PRO A 124 17.28 18.29 -2.20
N ASN A 125 17.25 17.67 -1.02
CA ASN A 125 18.31 16.81 -0.50
C ASN A 125 18.31 15.38 -1.08
N GLY A 126 17.38 15.04 -1.98
CA GLY A 126 17.35 13.76 -2.70
C GLY A 126 16.83 12.57 -1.89
N GLU A 127 16.31 12.80 -0.68
CA GLU A 127 15.81 11.73 0.19
C GLU A 127 14.33 11.44 -0.08
N GLN A 128 13.99 10.16 -0.26
CA GLN A 128 12.61 9.66 -0.37
C GLN A 128 12.19 9.04 0.97
N ARG A 129 11.30 9.73 1.71
CA ARG A 129 10.87 9.31 3.05
C ARG A 129 9.36 9.12 3.10
N LEU A 130 8.88 7.91 3.37
CA LEU A 130 7.46 7.68 3.68
C LEU A 130 7.29 7.62 5.19
N PHE A 131 6.44 8.47 5.76
CA PHE A 131 6.10 8.36 7.18
C PHE A 131 5.13 7.20 7.39
N VAL A 132 5.54 6.23 8.18
CA VAL A 132 4.70 5.10 8.62
C VAL A 132 4.75 5.06 10.14
N PRO A 133 3.60 5.05 10.85
CA PRO A 133 3.61 4.92 12.30
C PRO A 133 4.23 3.59 12.71
N ARG A 134 4.88 3.53 13.89
CA ARG A 134 5.54 2.30 14.38
C ARG A 134 4.62 1.09 14.36
N SER A 135 3.34 1.28 14.69
CA SER A 135 2.32 0.22 14.69
C SER A 135 2.04 -0.39 13.31
N GLY A 136 2.46 0.26 12.22
CA GLY A 136 2.34 -0.24 10.85
C GLY A 136 3.49 -1.16 10.41
N PHE A 137 4.59 -1.24 11.18
CA PHE A 137 5.70 -2.12 10.85
C PHE A 137 5.51 -3.51 11.44
N PRO A 138 5.78 -4.59 10.67
CA PRO A 138 5.77 -5.95 11.21
C PRO A 138 6.78 -6.10 12.33
N ASP A 139 6.43 -6.79 13.42
CA ASP A 139 7.34 -7.00 14.55
C ASP A 139 8.62 -7.73 14.12
N LEU A 140 8.49 -8.71 13.21
CA LEU A 140 9.64 -9.41 12.63
C LEU A 140 10.66 -8.48 11.97
N LEU A 141 10.22 -7.39 11.34
CA LEU A 141 11.15 -6.41 10.75
C LEU A 141 11.94 -5.71 11.85
N VAL A 142 11.28 -5.36 12.96
CA VAL A 142 11.94 -4.70 14.09
C VAL A 142 12.90 -5.65 14.79
N ASP A 143 12.48 -6.89 15.04
CA ASP A 143 13.35 -7.92 15.62
C ASP A 143 14.58 -8.17 14.74
N THR A 144 14.40 -8.18 13.42
CA THR A 144 15.50 -8.34 12.45
C THR A 144 16.46 -7.15 12.50
N LEU A 145 15.93 -5.93 12.51
CA LEU A 145 16.74 -4.71 12.61
C LEU A 145 17.55 -4.69 13.90
N LEU A 146 16.93 -5.01 15.04
CA LEU A 146 17.64 -5.14 16.31
C LEU A 146 18.70 -6.26 16.23
N ALA A 147 18.37 -7.43 15.70
CA ALA A 147 19.32 -8.54 15.63
C ALA A 147 20.54 -8.26 14.72
N THR A 148 20.37 -7.42 13.69
CA THR A 148 21.37 -7.18 12.65
C THR A 148 22.13 -5.87 12.80
N GLU A 149 21.45 -4.78 13.20
CA GLU A 149 22.04 -3.45 13.35
C GLU A 149 22.54 -3.21 14.77
N ASP A 150 21.75 -3.59 15.80
CA ASP A 150 22.10 -3.33 17.20
C ASP A 150 21.38 -4.29 18.18
N ARG A 151 22.05 -5.39 18.53
CA ARG A 151 21.46 -6.43 19.40
C ARG A 151 21.28 -5.97 20.84
N HIS A 152 22.07 -4.98 21.26
CA HIS A 152 22.10 -4.45 22.61
C HIS A 152 21.38 -3.10 22.70
N PHE A 153 20.55 -2.76 21.71
CA PHE A 153 19.84 -1.49 21.61
C PHE A 153 19.11 -1.10 22.90
N TYR A 154 18.52 -2.07 23.61
CA TYR A 154 17.79 -1.84 24.86
C TYR A 154 18.66 -1.88 26.13
N GLU A 155 19.96 -2.13 25.99
CA GLU A 155 20.91 -2.19 27.10
C GLU A 155 21.70 -0.87 27.26
N HIS A 156 21.49 0.10 26.36
CA HIS A 156 22.17 1.40 26.40
C HIS A 156 21.31 2.57 25.92
N ASP A 157 21.65 3.78 26.37
CA ASP A 157 20.96 5.02 26.00
C ASP A 157 21.43 5.60 24.65
N GLY A 158 21.60 4.74 23.65
CA GLY A 158 21.99 5.08 22.28
C GLY A 158 23.49 5.10 21.98
N ILE A 159 24.35 4.81 22.97
CA ILE A 159 25.79 4.66 22.78
C ILE A 159 26.24 3.35 23.44
N SER A 160 26.68 2.38 22.63
CA SER A 160 27.41 1.22 23.15
C SER A 160 28.91 1.50 23.22
N LEU A 161 29.53 1.26 24.37
CA LEU A 161 30.99 1.34 24.54
C LEU A 161 31.70 0.02 24.20
N TYR A 162 30.94 -1.04 23.93
CA TYR A 162 31.42 -2.38 23.66
C TYR A 162 30.65 -2.97 22.47
N SER A 163 31.32 -3.75 21.62
CA SER A 163 30.74 -4.35 20.42
C SER A 163 30.54 -5.85 20.55
#